data_AF-A0AAU9U4H6-F1
#
_entry.id   AF-A0AAU9U4H6-F1
#
_cell.length_a   1.000
_cell.length_b   1.000
_cell.length_c   1.000
_cell.angle_alpha   90.00
_cell.angle_beta   90.00
_cell.angle_gamma   90.00
#
_symmetry.space_group_name_H-M   'P 1'
#
loop_
_entity.id
_entity.type
_entity.pdbx_description
1 polymer ?
#
loop_
_entity_poly.entity_id
_entity_poly.type
_entity_poly.pdbx_seq_one_letter_code
_entity_poly.pdbx_strand_id
1 'polypeptide(L)'
;MGLLRTTCVYIRLFLDRVIDFFFSLYWDNKKAVIPDLEKKYDFLAQSATSLANKIKQKELKSEELVLALIERIRQVNPPLNAVVADRYEAALEEAREIDRKISEGITDDLSKKPFLGVPFTAKESQAIKGMPLTMGTWCRRNDRATEDSEAVVRLRAAGAIPLATTNLPELLIW
;
A
#
# COMPACT_ATOMS: atom_id res chain seq x y z
N MET A 1 44.33 12.56 -22.59
CA MET A 1 43.13 12.32 -21.75
C MET A 1 42.62 10.87 -21.71
N GLY A 2 43.09 9.95 -22.57
CA GLY A 2 42.56 8.56 -22.61
C GLY A 2 43.04 7.63 -21.49
N LEU A 3 44.35 7.56 -21.22
CA LEU A 3 44.92 6.53 -20.33
C LEU A 3 44.50 6.69 -18.87
N LEU A 4 44.62 7.89 -18.30
CA LEU A 4 44.25 8.16 -16.90
C LEU A 4 42.76 7.87 -16.64
N ARG A 5 41.87 8.26 -17.57
CA ARG A 5 40.44 7.99 -17.47
C ARG A 5 40.17 6.48 -17.48
N THR A 6 40.81 5.75 -18.39
CA THR A 6 40.69 4.30 -18.48
C THR A 6 41.18 3.62 -17.20
N THR A 7 42.32 4.04 -16.65
CA THR A 7 42.84 3.52 -15.37
C THR A 7 41.88 3.81 -14.21
N CYS A 8 41.33 5.02 -14.10
CA CYS A 8 40.34 5.35 -13.07
C CYS A 8 39.07 4.49 -13.17
N VAL A 9 38.62 4.15 -14.39
CA VAL A 9 37.46 3.25 -14.58
C VAL A 9 37.77 1.84 -14.08
N TYR A 10 38.94 1.28 -14.40
CA TYR A 10 39.33 -0.04 -13.91
C TYR A 10 39.50 -0.09 -12.39
N ILE A 11 40.06 0.97 -11.79
CA ILE A 11 40.16 1.10 -10.33
C ILE A 11 38.76 1.13 -9.71
N ARG A 12 37.84 1.93 -10.26
CA ARG A 12 36.46 1.98 -9.78
C ARG A 12 35.77 0.62 -9.86
N LEU A 13 35.84 -0.05 -11.01
CA LEU A 13 35.20 -1.37 -11.19
C LEU A 13 35.77 -2.42 -10.22
N PHE A 14 37.07 -2.36 -9.94
CA PHE A 14 37.69 -3.20 -8.93
C PHE A 14 37.18 -2.87 -7.52
N LEU A 15 37.13 -1.59 -7.15
CA LEU A 15 36.60 -1.14 -5.86
C LEU A 15 35.13 -1.52 -5.68
N ASP A 16 34.29 -1.31 -6.70
CA ASP A 16 32.87 -1.69 -6.70
C ASP A 16 32.74 -3.20 -6.43
N ARG A 17 33.53 -4.06 -7.10
CA ARG A 17 33.52 -5.51 -6.84
C ARG A 17 33.97 -5.88 -5.43
N VAL A 18 34.97 -5.20 -4.88
CA VAL A 18 35.45 -5.44 -3.51
C VAL A 18 34.36 -5.03 -2.51
N ILE A 19 33.75 -3.87 -2.71
CA ILE A 19 32.64 -3.38 -1.89
C ILE A 19 31.47 -4.37 -1.98
N ASP A 20 31.04 -4.75 -3.17
CA ASP A 20 29.95 -5.71 -3.39
C ASP A 20 30.24 -7.05 -2.71
N PHE A 21 31.48 -7.53 -2.76
CA PHE A 21 31.89 -8.76 -2.05
C PHE A 21 31.72 -8.62 -0.53
N PHE A 22 32.15 -7.51 0.09
CA PHE A 22 31.99 -7.34 1.54
C PHE A 22 30.54 -7.07 1.94
N PHE A 23 29.79 -6.32 1.12
CA PHE A 23 28.37 -6.06 1.35
C PHE A 23 27.53 -7.33 1.18
N SER A 24 27.86 -8.20 0.22
CA SER A 24 27.13 -9.45 0.01
C SER A 24 27.25 -10.39 1.21
N LEU A 25 28.42 -10.47 1.87
CA LEU A 25 28.60 -11.23 3.11
C LEU A 25 27.60 -10.84 4.22
N TYR A 26 27.17 -9.58 4.23
CA TYR A 26 26.21 -9.07 5.22
C TYR A 26 24.75 -9.04 4.72
N TRP A 27 24.53 -8.73 3.44
CA TRP A 27 23.21 -8.42 2.89
C TRP A 27 22.55 -9.58 2.13
N ASP A 28 23.31 -10.50 1.52
CA ASP A 28 22.72 -11.57 0.71
C ASP A 28 21.90 -12.54 1.56
N ASN A 29 22.29 -12.76 2.82
CA ASN A 29 21.53 -13.57 3.77
C ASN A 29 20.24 -12.90 4.28
N LYS A 30 19.97 -11.64 3.90
CA LYS A 30 18.79 -10.87 4.34
C LYS A 30 17.76 -10.65 3.23
N LYS A 31 18.00 -11.14 2.01
CA LYS A 31 17.04 -11.08 0.91
C LYS A 31 15.87 -12.02 1.22
N ALA A 32 14.82 -11.49 1.81
CA ALA A 32 13.59 -12.23 2.00
C ALA A 32 12.90 -12.49 0.65
N VAL A 33 12.48 -13.73 0.44
CA VAL A 33 11.68 -14.10 -0.72
C VAL A 33 10.25 -13.62 -0.50
N ILE A 34 9.73 -12.83 -1.42
CA ILE A 34 8.32 -12.43 -1.42
C ILE A 34 7.54 -13.57 -2.10
N PRO A 35 6.59 -14.21 -1.41
CA PRO A 35 5.81 -15.28 -2.02
C PRO A 35 4.99 -14.73 -3.19
N ASP A 36 4.81 -15.52 -4.24
CA ASP A 36 3.91 -15.17 -5.34
C ASP A 36 2.46 -14.99 -4.85
N LEU A 37 1.63 -14.37 -5.69
CA LEU A 37 0.21 -14.26 -5.41
C LEU A 37 -0.44 -15.65 -5.48
N GLU A 38 -1.08 -16.08 -4.40
CA GLU A 38 -1.82 -17.34 -4.39
C GLU A 38 -2.97 -17.30 -5.41
N LYS A 39 -3.19 -18.40 -6.14
CA LYS A 39 -4.23 -18.51 -7.18
C LYS A 39 -5.63 -18.10 -6.71
N LYS A 40 -5.95 -18.36 -5.43
CA LYS A 40 -7.24 -17.96 -4.82
C LYS A 40 -7.43 -16.43 -4.76
N TYR A 41 -6.34 -15.66 -4.88
CA TYR A 41 -6.30 -14.21 -4.87
C TYR A 41 -5.92 -13.60 -6.23
N ASP A 42 -6.01 -14.34 -7.33
CA ASP A 42 -5.70 -13.81 -8.69
C ASP A 42 -6.45 -12.50 -9.02
N PHE A 43 -7.64 -12.30 -8.43
CA PHE A 43 -8.40 -11.07 -8.61
C PHE A 43 -7.69 -9.82 -8.04
N LEU A 44 -6.75 -9.96 -7.09
CA LEU A 44 -5.96 -8.84 -6.57
C LEU A 44 -5.04 -8.20 -7.63
N ALA A 45 -4.78 -8.90 -8.74
CA ALA A 45 -4.04 -8.35 -9.88
C ALA A 45 -4.92 -7.52 -10.83
N GLN A 46 -6.24 -7.50 -10.64
CA GLN A 46 -7.16 -6.70 -11.46
C GLN A 46 -7.13 -5.21 -11.09
N SER A 47 -7.59 -4.36 -12.01
CA SER A 47 -7.69 -2.92 -11.72
C SER A 47 -8.75 -2.63 -10.65
N ALA A 48 -8.58 -1.51 -9.93
CA ALA A 48 -9.54 -1.04 -8.95
C ALA A 48 -10.95 -0.87 -9.54
N THR A 49 -11.06 -0.36 -10.77
CA THR A 49 -12.36 -0.19 -11.44
C THR A 49 -13.00 -1.53 -11.81
N SER A 50 -12.21 -2.54 -12.18
CA SER A 50 -12.70 -3.91 -12.42
C SER A 50 -13.27 -4.51 -11.13
N LEU A 51 -12.53 -4.40 -10.02
CA LEU A 51 -12.97 -4.87 -8.70
C LEU A 51 -14.23 -4.16 -8.23
N ALA A 52 -14.31 -2.83 -8.40
CA ALA A 52 -15.52 -2.08 -8.07
C ALA A 52 -16.73 -2.54 -8.90
N ASN A 53 -16.55 -2.84 -10.18
CA ASN A 53 -17.63 -3.36 -11.03
C ASN A 53 -18.09 -4.74 -10.58
N LYS A 54 -17.16 -5.64 -10.22
CA LYS A 54 -17.49 -6.96 -9.65
C LYS A 54 -18.29 -6.85 -8.36
N ILE A 55 -17.92 -5.90 -7.49
CA ILE A 55 -18.65 -5.60 -6.25
C ILE A 55 -20.08 -5.12 -6.56
N LYS A 56 -20.24 -4.15 -7.48
CA LYS A 56 -21.56 -3.67 -7.92
C LYS A 56 -22.44 -4.78 -8.50
N GLN A 57 -21.83 -5.72 -9.23
CA GLN A 57 -22.49 -6.87 -9.86
C GLN A 57 -22.71 -8.04 -8.89
N LYS A 58 -22.30 -7.92 -7.62
CA LYS A 58 -22.37 -8.97 -6.59
C LYS A 58 -21.56 -10.23 -6.94
N GLU A 59 -20.55 -10.10 -7.81
CA GLU A 59 -19.62 -11.17 -8.18
C GLU A 59 -18.48 -11.34 -7.16
N LEU A 60 -18.22 -10.31 -6.35
CA LEU A 60 -17.21 -10.27 -5.31
C LEU A 60 -17.74 -9.42 -4.16
N LYS A 61 -17.58 -9.85 -2.91
CA LYS A 61 -17.90 -8.99 -1.77
C LYS A 61 -16.75 -8.02 -1.47
N SER A 62 -17.08 -6.80 -1.03
CA SER A 62 -16.09 -5.84 -0.56
C SER A 62 -15.32 -6.39 0.65
N GLU A 63 -16.00 -7.07 1.58
CA GLU A 63 -15.36 -7.70 2.74
C GLU A 63 -14.34 -8.77 2.33
N GLU A 64 -14.67 -9.60 1.34
CA GLU A 64 -13.77 -10.63 0.80
C GLU A 64 -12.50 -10.01 0.19
N LEU A 65 -12.65 -8.91 -0.57
CA LEU A 65 -11.53 -8.17 -1.13
C LEU A 65 -10.63 -7.56 -0.04
N VAL A 66 -11.23 -6.95 1.00
CA VAL A 66 -10.47 -6.37 2.12
C VAL A 66 -9.72 -7.46 2.90
N LEU A 67 -10.35 -8.59 3.21
CA LEU A 67 -9.72 -9.72 3.89
C LEU A 67 -8.53 -10.28 3.08
N ALA A 68 -8.71 -10.45 1.77
CA ALA A 68 -7.66 -10.93 0.87
C ALA A 68 -6.42 -10.01 0.88
N LEU A 69 -6.64 -8.69 0.87
CA LEU A 69 -5.54 -7.72 0.94
C LEU A 69 -4.87 -7.70 2.32
N ILE A 70 -5.62 -7.82 3.41
CA ILE A 70 -5.06 -7.93 4.76
C ILE A 70 -4.16 -9.17 4.86
N GLU A 71 -4.62 -10.32 4.38
CA GLU A 71 -3.83 -11.55 4.35
C GLU A 71 -2.56 -11.36 3.52
N ARG A 72 -2.68 -10.77 2.33
CA ARG A 72 -1.52 -10.49 1.47
C ARG A 72 -0.52 -9.56 2.16
N ILE A 73 -0.99 -8.47 2.77
CA ILE A 73 -0.11 -7.52 3.48
C ILE A 73 0.61 -8.23 4.63
N ARG A 74 -0.08 -9.06 5.42
CA ARG A 74 0.56 -9.83 6.51
C ARG A 74 1.65 -10.77 5.99
N GLN A 75 1.48 -11.36 4.82
CA GLN A 75 2.48 -12.23 4.19
C GLN A 75 3.71 -11.45 3.69
N VAL A 76 3.52 -10.29 3.04
CA VAL A 76 4.60 -9.63 2.29
C VAL A 76 5.20 -8.39 2.95
N ASN A 77 4.50 -7.77 3.91
CA ASN A 77 4.98 -6.55 4.54
C ASN A 77 6.20 -6.74 5.47
N PRO A 78 6.40 -7.86 6.19
CA PRO A 78 7.56 -8.00 7.08
C PRO A 78 8.92 -7.70 6.41
N PRO A 79 9.20 -8.17 5.19
CA PRO A 79 10.42 -7.79 4.49
C PRO A 79 10.35 -6.46 3.73
N LEU A 80 9.16 -5.99 3.35
CA LEU A 80 8.99 -4.77 2.55
C LEU A 80 8.97 -3.49 3.41
N ASN A 81 8.42 -3.57 4.62
CA ASN A 81 8.16 -2.44 5.48
C ASN A 81 7.44 -1.28 4.76
N ALA A 82 6.45 -1.64 3.93
CA ALA A 82 5.72 -0.72 3.07
C ALA A 82 4.51 -0.12 3.78
N VAL A 83 3.77 -0.92 4.55
CA VAL A 83 2.66 -0.48 5.41
C VAL A 83 3.18 -0.23 6.83
N VAL A 84 2.93 0.96 7.36
CA VAL A 84 3.47 1.41 8.66
C VAL A 84 2.40 1.56 9.74
N ALA A 85 1.15 1.74 9.36
CA ALA A 85 0.00 1.65 10.26
C ALA A 85 -1.24 1.20 9.49
N ASP A 86 -2.07 0.37 10.11
CA ASP A 86 -3.29 -0.15 9.53
C ASP A 86 -4.55 0.36 10.24
N ARG A 87 -5.70 0.17 9.59
CA ARG A 87 -7.03 0.38 10.14
C ARG A 87 -7.96 -0.76 9.76
N TYR A 88 -7.46 -2.00 9.84
CA TYR A 88 -8.09 -3.17 9.26
C TYR A 88 -9.51 -3.42 9.77
N GLU A 89 -9.74 -3.26 11.07
CA GLU A 89 -11.06 -3.45 11.67
C GLU A 89 -12.07 -2.44 11.12
N ALA A 90 -11.69 -1.17 11.03
CA ALA A 90 -12.55 -0.12 10.48
C ALA A 90 -12.80 -0.31 8.97
N ALA A 91 -11.78 -0.74 8.23
CA ALA A 91 -11.91 -1.04 6.80
C ALA A 91 -12.86 -2.23 6.55
N LEU A 92 -12.80 -3.27 7.38
CA LEU A 92 -13.73 -4.40 7.31
C LEU A 92 -15.17 -3.99 7.63
N GLU A 93 -15.37 -3.14 8.63
CA GLU A 93 -16.71 -2.65 8.96
C GLU A 93 -17.31 -1.79 7.82
N GLU A 94 -16.50 -0.90 7.23
CA GLU A 94 -16.90 -0.11 6.05
C GLU A 94 -17.26 -1.03 4.86
N ALA A 95 -16.50 -2.11 4.65
CA ALA A 95 -16.74 -3.08 3.59
C ALA A 95 -18.05 -3.86 3.79
N ARG A 96 -18.30 -4.35 5.00
CA ARG A 96 -19.56 -5.04 5.38
C ARG A 96 -20.77 -4.15 5.16
N GLU A 97 -20.66 -2.88 5.55
CA GLU A 97 -21.75 -1.92 5.37
C GLU A 97 -22.04 -1.64 3.88
N ILE A 98 -21.01 -1.62 3.03
CA ILE A 98 -21.18 -1.53 1.57
C ILE A 98 -21.87 -2.78 1.03
N ASP A 99 -21.43 -3.97 1.43
CA ASP A 99 -22.03 -5.24 1.03
C ASP A 99 -23.50 -5.33 1.47
N ARG A 100 -23.83 -4.88 2.69
CA ARG A 100 -25.21 -4.80 3.20
C ARG A 100 -26.06 -3.88 2.33
N LYS A 101 -25.60 -2.67 2.03
CA LYS A 101 -26.31 -1.72 1.14
C LYS A 101 -26.54 -2.31 -0.25
N ILE A 102 -25.55 -2.99 -0.82
CA ILE A 102 -25.67 -3.66 -2.12
C ILE A 102 -26.71 -4.81 -2.06
N SER A 103 -26.78 -5.53 -0.94
CA SER A 103 -27.76 -6.60 -0.73
C SER A 103 -29.21 -6.08 -0.73
N GLU A 104 -29.44 -4.90 -0.17
CA GLU A 104 -30.73 -4.20 -0.13
C GLU A 104 -31.15 -3.62 -1.49
N GLY A 105 -30.19 -3.44 -2.40
CA GLY A 105 -30.40 -2.97 -3.77
C GLY A 105 -29.42 -1.85 -4.14
N ILE A 106 -28.88 -1.90 -5.36
CA ILE A 106 -27.94 -0.86 -5.80
C ILE A 106 -28.71 0.43 -6.14
N THR A 107 -28.44 1.50 -5.39
CA THR A 107 -29.01 2.82 -5.65
C THR A 107 -28.22 3.56 -6.73
N ASP A 108 -28.83 4.60 -7.30
CA ASP A 108 -28.17 5.48 -8.28
C ASP A 108 -26.90 6.15 -7.74
N ASP A 109 -26.84 6.41 -6.44
CA ASP A 109 -25.64 6.94 -5.78
C ASP A 109 -24.50 5.90 -5.78
N LEU A 110 -24.79 4.67 -5.36
CA LEU A 110 -23.80 3.60 -5.28
C LEU A 110 -23.33 3.16 -6.68
N SER A 111 -24.21 3.14 -7.67
CA SER A 111 -23.86 2.76 -9.04
C SER A 111 -22.85 3.73 -9.67
N LYS A 112 -22.91 5.02 -9.33
CA LYS A 112 -22.02 6.08 -9.83
C LYS A 112 -20.64 6.12 -9.17
N LYS A 113 -20.45 5.46 -8.02
CA LYS A 113 -19.17 5.44 -7.29
C LYS A 113 -18.12 4.60 -8.03
N PRO A 114 -17.04 5.20 -8.58
CA PRO A 114 -16.10 4.45 -9.44
C PRO A 114 -15.24 3.44 -8.69
N PHE A 115 -15.10 3.57 -7.37
CA PHE A 115 -14.27 2.72 -6.52
C PHE A 115 -15.07 2.07 -5.38
N LEU A 116 -16.39 1.89 -5.56
CA LEU A 116 -17.28 1.35 -4.52
C LEU A 116 -16.72 0.05 -3.91
N GLY A 117 -16.45 0.08 -2.61
CA GLY A 117 -16.00 -1.08 -1.84
C GLY A 117 -14.55 -1.49 -2.09
N VAL A 118 -13.79 -0.70 -2.85
CA VAL A 118 -12.39 -1.02 -3.16
C VAL A 118 -11.47 -0.36 -2.14
N PRO A 119 -10.62 -1.13 -1.44
CA PRO A 119 -9.67 -0.56 -0.50
C PRO A 119 -8.50 0.14 -1.20
N PHE A 120 -7.92 1.14 -0.52
CA PHE A 120 -6.70 1.81 -0.95
C PHE A 120 -5.77 2.07 0.23
N THR A 121 -4.48 2.27 -0.06
CA THR A 121 -3.52 2.76 0.93
C THR A 121 -3.14 4.21 0.62
N ALA A 122 -2.78 4.97 1.64
CA ALA A 122 -2.32 6.34 1.48
C ALA A 122 -0.90 6.48 2.02
N LYS A 123 -0.01 7.20 1.32
CA LYS A 123 1.29 7.56 1.91
C LYS A 123 1.04 8.28 3.24
N GLU A 124 1.81 8.01 4.30
CA GLU A 124 1.53 8.55 5.65
C GLU A 124 1.40 10.09 5.69
N SER A 125 2.01 10.81 4.74
CA SER A 125 1.81 12.26 4.54
C SER A 125 0.40 12.67 4.07
N GLN A 126 -0.42 11.73 3.63
CA GLN A 126 -1.84 11.90 3.32
C GLN A 126 -2.65 11.53 4.56
N ALA A 127 -3.13 12.57 5.26
CA ALA A 127 -3.87 12.42 6.49
C ALA A 127 -5.11 11.51 6.33
N ILE A 128 -5.21 10.50 7.18
CA ILE A 128 -6.43 9.73 7.44
C ILE A 128 -6.75 9.94 8.91
N LYS A 129 -7.96 10.42 9.23
CA LYS A 129 -8.39 10.74 10.60
C LYS A 129 -8.10 9.58 11.56
N GLY A 130 -7.42 9.90 12.65
CA GLY A 130 -7.01 8.94 13.69
C GLY A 130 -5.74 8.15 13.39
N MET A 131 -5.22 8.18 12.16
CA MET A 131 -3.98 7.51 11.77
C MET A 131 -2.74 8.38 12.07
N PRO A 132 -1.52 7.79 12.15
CA PRO A 132 -0.28 8.55 12.27
C PRO A 132 -0.11 9.61 11.19
N LEU A 133 0.39 10.78 11.59
CA LEU A 133 0.80 11.88 10.70
C LEU A 133 2.12 12.46 11.22
N THR A 134 3.18 11.67 11.09
CA THR A 134 4.51 11.90 11.63
C THR A 134 5.46 12.54 10.63
N MET A 135 5.16 12.44 9.32
CA MET A 135 6.09 12.81 8.24
C MET A 135 7.45 12.09 8.34
N GLY A 136 7.46 10.87 8.88
CA GLY A 136 8.68 10.09 9.12
C GLY A 136 9.59 10.69 10.21
N THR A 137 9.13 11.71 10.93
CA THR A 137 9.94 12.43 11.91
C THR A 137 9.73 11.88 13.32
N TRP A 138 10.83 11.48 13.98
CA TRP A 138 10.78 10.80 15.29
C TRP A 138 10.14 11.63 16.41
N CYS A 139 10.34 12.96 16.42
CA CYS A 139 9.74 13.83 17.44
C CYS A 139 8.21 13.91 17.32
N ARG A 140 7.65 13.51 16.17
CA ARG A 140 6.22 13.50 15.83
C ARG A 140 5.58 12.11 15.91
N ARG A 141 6.26 11.10 16.46
CA ARG A 141 5.78 9.69 16.49
C ARG A 141 4.39 9.49 17.11
N ASN A 142 3.98 10.40 17.99
CA ASN A 142 2.67 10.36 18.66
C ASN A 142 1.60 11.23 17.97
N ASP A 143 1.97 11.96 16.91
CA ASP A 143 1.03 12.80 16.17
C ASP A 143 0.04 11.92 15.41
N ARG A 144 -1.23 12.32 15.45
CA ARG A 144 -2.33 11.67 14.74
C ARG A 144 -3.11 12.73 13.98
N ALA A 145 -3.57 12.38 12.78
CA ALA A 145 -4.41 13.27 11.99
C ALA A 145 -5.78 13.47 12.65
N THR A 146 -6.24 14.72 12.75
CA THR A 146 -7.56 15.05 13.29
C THR A 146 -8.68 14.93 12.25
N GLU A 147 -8.32 14.99 10.97
CA GLU A 147 -9.21 14.93 9.82
C GLU A 147 -8.55 14.23 8.63
N ASP A 148 -9.36 13.84 7.65
CA ASP A 148 -8.89 13.28 6.38
C ASP A 148 -8.32 14.40 5.50
N SER A 149 -7.28 14.10 4.71
CA SER A 149 -6.84 15.01 3.65
C SER A 149 -7.92 15.11 2.56
N GLU A 150 -7.92 16.21 1.81
CA GLU A 150 -8.87 16.41 0.70
C GLU A 150 -8.84 15.27 -0.32
N ALA A 151 -7.68 14.67 -0.57
CA ALA A 151 -7.56 13.51 -1.45
C ALA A 151 -8.26 12.26 -0.87
N VAL A 152 -8.13 12.01 0.43
CA VAL A 152 -8.80 10.91 1.13
C VAL A 152 -10.32 11.14 1.16
N VAL A 153 -10.77 12.37 1.42
CA VAL A 153 -12.19 12.76 1.36
C VAL A 153 -12.78 12.44 -0.01
N ARG A 154 -12.10 12.82 -1.10
CA ARG A 154 -12.56 12.54 -2.47
C ARG A 154 -12.60 11.04 -2.80
N LEU A 155 -11.60 10.27 -2.35
CA LEU A 155 -11.58 8.82 -2.55
C LEU A 155 -12.71 8.13 -1.80
N ARG A 156 -12.99 8.53 -0.56
CA ARG A 156 -14.14 8.04 0.21
C ARG A 156 -15.46 8.40 -0.47
N ALA A 157 -15.60 9.64 -0.96
CA ALA A 157 -16.78 10.06 -1.71
C ALA A 157 -16.98 9.23 -3.00
N ALA A 158 -15.88 8.85 -3.64
CA ALA A 158 -15.86 7.94 -4.79
C ALA A 158 -16.13 6.46 -4.43
N GLY A 159 -16.35 6.14 -3.16
CA GLY A 159 -16.72 4.82 -2.64
C GLY A 159 -15.56 3.95 -2.18
N ALA A 160 -14.32 4.46 -2.19
CA ALA A 160 -13.14 3.70 -1.77
C ALA A 160 -12.99 3.65 -0.24
N ILE A 161 -12.32 2.61 0.25
CA ILE A 161 -12.12 2.35 1.69
C ILE A 161 -10.63 2.54 2.04
N PRO A 162 -10.24 3.44 2.94
CA PRO A 162 -8.84 3.52 3.35
C PRO A 162 -8.48 2.28 4.19
N LEU A 163 -7.40 1.58 3.84
CA LEU A 163 -7.00 0.33 4.48
C LEU A 163 -5.84 0.51 5.45
N ALA A 164 -4.86 1.32 5.07
CA ALA A 164 -3.62 1.51 5.80
C ALA A 164 -2.85 2.75 5.30
N THR A 165 -1.86 3.20 6.08
CA THR A 165 -0.86 4.16 5.63
C THR A 165 0.46 3.48 5.26
N THR A 166 1.13 4.03 4.24
CA THR A 166 2.42 3.53 3.74
C THR A 166 3.60 4.41 4.13
N ASN A 167 4.77 3.78 4.16
CA ASN A 167 6.03 4.35 4.58
C ASN A 167 6.48 5.53 3.69
N LEU A 168 7.31 6.41 4.24
CA LEU A 168 7.86 7.56 3.55
C LEU A 168 9.24 7.95 4.11
N PRO A 169 10.11 8.57 3.30
CA PRO A 169 11.34 9.16 3.83
C PRO A 169 11.00 10.40 4.66
N GLU A 170 11.80 10.66 5.70
CA GLU A 170 11.60 11.78 6.61
C GLU A 170 11.42 13.10 5.83
N LEU A 171 10.35 13.83 6.14
CA LEU A 171 9.95 15.08 5.49
C LEU A 171 9.74 15.00 3.97
N LEU A 172 9.59 13.80 3.41
CA LEU A 172 9.47 13.53 1.97
C LEU A 172 10.74 13.86 1.16
N ILE A 173 11.91 13.85 1.79
CA ILE A 173 13.20 14.16 1.17
C ILE A 173 14.07 12.90 1.17
N TRP A 174 14.62 12.52 0.00
CA TRP A 174 15.53 11.39 -0.15
C TRP A 174 16.60 11.69 -1.21
#